data_AF-A0A7X5V9C7-F1
#
_entry.id   AF-A0A7X5V9C7-F1
#
_cell.length_a   1.000
_cell.length_b   1.000
_cell.length_c   1.000
_cell.angle_alpha   90.00
_cell.angle_beta   90.00
_cell.angle_gamma   90.00
#
_symmetry.space_group_name_H-M   'P 1'
#
loop_
_entity.id
_entity.type
_entity.pdbx_description
1 polymer ?
#
loop_
_entity_poly.entity_id
_entity_poly.type
_entity_poly.pdbx_seq_one_letter_code
_entity_poly.pdbx_strand_id
1 'polypeptide(L)'
;MEPVFAPGVPDGVRRLYEHRPELFVADGAPRPKRETSWSVAPGNTFGTLLVWLAVCVGGWILALIVMAATLPADVAAWAAVALAGVAAVATAGILAKTMFEDRGHKAVRLQYGKYLLPVDFDDEAARLLGRAQRAVKTVLEATVTRRGLLDDVKNEMVLPEQLWDIAQVLREQTVLRARQKEIARGTTSAELDVVLGPQRRALALSAEAIKRKVDLLDRYADRVRSADAALRAEAALGDGDRYIELLARTEPAGDTSVVEGFSDEAKALKDTLAHSINAARDAGRTLALPE
;
A
#
# COMPACT_ATOMS: atom_id res chain seq x y z
N MET A 1 6.52 8.56 7.05
CA MET A 1 5.21 8.55 6.37
C MET A 1 5.31 7.50 5.28
N GLU A 2 4.31 6.63 5.18
CA GLU A 2 4.28 5.55 4.18
C GLU A 2 3.63 6.04 2.88
N PRO A 3 3.92 5.45 1.71
CA PRO A 3 3.17 5.78 0.50
C PRO A 3 1.69 5.45 0.66
N VAL A 4 0.83 6.20 -0.03
CA VAL A 4 -0.62 5.94 -0.05
C VAL A 4 -0.99 5.37 -1.42
N PHE A 5 -1.75 4.28 -1.41
CA PHE A 5 -2.24 3.63 -2.63
C PHE A 5 -3.74 3.81 -2.74
N ALA A 6 -4.25 3.98 -3.95
CA ALA A 6 -5.68 3.95 -4.17
C ALA A 6 -6.24 2.57 -3.78
N PRO A 7 -7.50 2.49 -3.29
CA PRO A 7 -8.11 1.24 -2.83
C PRO A 7 -8.10 0.12 -3.88
N GLY A 8 -8.27 0.47 -5.17
CA GLY A 8 -8.26 -0.47 -6.29
C GLY A 8 -6.87 -0.93 -6.77
N VAL A 9 -5.77 -0.51 -6.14
CA VAL A 9 -4.43 -0.97 -6.49
C VAL A 9 -4.21 -2.39 -5.94
N PRO A 10 -3.83 -3.37 -6.78
CA PRO A 10 -3.60 -4.74 -6.30
C PRO A 10 -2.49 -4.83 -5.26
N ASP A 11 -2.65 -5.69 -4.25
CA ASP A 11 -1.66 -5.85 -3.17
C ASP A 11 -0.29 -6.32 -3.67
N GLY A 12 -0.24 -7.04 -4.80
CA GLY A 12 1.03 -7.38 -5.44
C GLY A 12 1.85 -6.16 -5.86
N VAL A 13 1.20 -5.06 -6.23
CA VAL A 13 1.85 -3.78 -6.54
C VAL A 13 2.25 -3.07 -5.25
N ARG A 14 1.42 -3.11 -4.20
CA ARG A 14 1.76 -2.53 -2.89
C ARG A 14 3.02 -3.18 -2.30
N ARG A 15 3.09 -4.51 -2.29
CA ARG A 15 4.28 -5.28 -1.88
C ARG A 15 5.51 -5.02 -2.74
N LEU A 16 5.32 -4.67 -4.01
CA LEU A 16 6.44 -4.33 -4.88
C LEU A 16 7.15 -3.07 -4.40
N TYR A 17 6.45 -2.13 -3.77
CA TYR A 17 7.08 -0.94 -3.16
C TYR A 17 8.03 -1.31 -2.02
N GLU A 18 7.68 -2.29 -1.19
CA GLU A 18 8.53 -2.74 -0.08
C GLU A 18 9.86 -3.33 -0.56
N HIS A 19 9.84 -4.01 -1.71
CA HIS A 19 11.00 -4.74 -2.23
C HIS A 19 11.79 -3.96 -3.29
N ARG A 20 11.10 -3.12 -4.07
CA ARG A 20 11.64 -2.34 -5.20
C ARG A 20 11.01 -0.93 -5.25
N PRO A 21 11.25 -0.07 -4.24
CA PRO A 21 10.70 1.27 -4.20
C PRO A 21 11.18 2.16 -5.36
N GLU A 22 12.35 1.85 -5.94
CA GLU A 22 12.95 2.58 -7.06
C GLU A 22 12.12 2.55 -8.35
N LEU A 23 11.18 1.62 -8.48
CA LEU A 23 10.28 1.53 -9.63
C LEU A 23 9.18 2.59 -9.62
N PHE A 24 8.90 3.18 -8.45
CA PHE A 24 7.80 4.11 -8.26
C PHE A 24 8.26 5.54 -8.52
N VAL A 25 7.48 6.22 -9.35
CA VAL A 25 7.75 7.58 -9.79
C VAL A 25 6.72 8.53 -9.18
N ALA A 26 7.19 9.66 -8.65
CA ALA A 26 6.36 10.74 -8.10
C ALA A 26 5.32 11.22 -9.13
N ASP A 27 4.11 11.61 -8.68
CA ASP A 27 3.00 11.88 -9.61
C ASP A 27 3.21 13.18 -10.43
N GLY A 28 4.13 14.05 -10.00
CA GLY A 28 4.55 15.24 -10.75
C GLY A 28 5.59 14.99 -11.84
N ALA A 29 6.19 13.80 -11.88
CA ALA A 29 7.17 13.45 -12.91
C ALA A 29 6.49 12.96 -14.20
N PRO A 30 7.18 12.93 -15.34
CA PRO A 30 6.61 12.38 -16.56
C PRO A 30 6.26 10.91 -16.36
N ARG A 31 5.09 10.50 -16.90
CA ARG A 31 4.63 9.12 -16.83
C ARG A 31 5.73 8.16 -17.30
N PRO A 32 6.06 7.11 -16.52
CA PRO A 32 7.10 6.16 -16.89
C PRO A 32 6.75 5.53 -18.23
N LYS A 33 7.72 5.57 -19.15
CA LYS A 33 7.56 4.99 -20.49
C LYS A 33 7.67 3.47 -20.39
N ARG A 34 7.29 2.78 -21.47
CA ARG A 34 7.52 1.34 -21.57
C ARG A 34 9.01 1.08 -21.64
N GLU A 35 9.53 0.42 -20.62
CA GLU A 35 10.91 -0.03 -20.60
C GLU A 35 10.98 -1.49 -21.04
N THR A 36 11.71 -1.73 -22.13
CA THR A 36 12.11 -3.06 -22.57
C THR A 36 13.60 -3.22 -22.34
N SER A 37 14.12 -4.46 -22.31
CA SER A 37 15.58 -4.68 -22.17
C SER A 37 16.39 -3.90 -23.21
N TRP A 38 15.81 -3.70 -24.40
CA TRP A 38 16.38 -2.89 -25.47
C TRP A 38 16.44 -1.38 -25.19
N SER A 39 15.50 -0.83 -24.42
CA SER A 39 15.45 0.61 -24.15
C SER A 39 16.37 1.04 -23.00
N VAL A 40 16.61 0.16 -22.02
CA VAL A 40 17.34 0.50 -20.78
C VAL A 40 18.85 0.26 -20.91
N ALA A 41 19.25 -0.79 -21.64
CA ALA A 41 20.66 -1.14 -21.80
C ALA A 41 20.93 -1.72 -23.21
N PRO A 42 20.79 -0.89 -24.27
CA PRO A 42 20.97 -1.35 -25.64
C PRO A 42 22.37 -1.94 -25.86
N GLY A 43 23.43 -1.31 -25.34
CA GLY A 43 24.80 -1.81 -25.49
C GLY A 43 25.07 -3.16 -24.83
N ASN A 44 24.53 -3.40 -23.64
CA ASN A 44 24.69 -4.68 -22.93
C ASN A 44 23.85 -5.80 -23.59
N THR A 45 22.65 -5.45 -24.05
CA THR A 45 21.75 -6.40 -24.74
C THR A 45 22.29 -6.76 -26.13
N PHE A 46 22.84 -5.77 -26.85
CA PHE A 46 23.49 -5.99 -28.15
C PHE A 46 24.80 -6.76 -27.99
N GLY A 47 25.60 -6.42 -26.97
CA GLY A 47 26.83 -7.15 -26.63
C GLY A 47 26.58 -8.60 -26.25
N THR A 48 25.57 -8.88 -25.41
CA THR A 48 25.18 -10.26 -25.07
C THR A 48 24.62 -11.02 -26.27
N LEU A 49 23.82 -10.38 -27.13
CA LEU A 49 23.39 -10.97 -28.39
C LEU A 49 24.57 -11.29 -29.31
N LEU A 50 25.52 -10.38 -29.47
CA LEU A 50 26.71 -10.59 -30.31
C LEU A 50 27.62 -11.69 -29.77
N VAL A 51 27.89 -11.71 -28.46
CA VAL A 51 28.66 -12.77 -27.81
C VAL A 51 27.95 -14.11 -27.96
N TRP A 52 26.63 -14.15 -27.76
CA TRP A 52 25.84 -15.38 -27.93
C TRP A 52 25.84 -15.86 -29.39
N LEU A 53 25.69 -14.94 -30.35
CA LEU A 53 25.74 -15.24 -31.79
C LEU A 53 27.14 -15.74 -32.19
N ALA A 54 28.21 -15.15 -31.65
CA ALA A 54 29.58 -15.61 -31.86
C ALA A 54 29.83 -17.00 -31.26
N VAL A 55 29.33 -17.27 -30.04
CA VAL A 55 29.41 -18.61 -29.41
C VAL A 55 28.60 -19.64 -30.20
N CYS A 56 27.39 -19.29 -30.64
CA CYS A 56 26.55 -20.19 -31.42
C CYS A 56 27.15 -20.49 -32.79
N VAL A 57 27.59 -19.47 -33.54
CA VAL A 57 28.21 -19.65 -34.87
C VAL A 57 29.55 -20.37 -34.76
N GLY A 58 30.40 -19.98 -33.80
CA GLY A 58 31.69 -20.63 -33.58
C GLY A 58 31.55 -22.09 -33.12
N GLY A 59 30.62 -22.35 -32.20
CA GLY A 59 30.28 -23.71 -31.76
C GLY A 59 29.66 -24.55 -32.87
N TRP A 60 28.82 -23.95 -33.72
CA TRP A 60 28.24 -24.61 -34.89
C TRP A 60 29.30 -25.03 -35.91
N ILE A 61 30.21 -24.12 -36.25
CA ILE A 61 31.30 -24.39 -37.18
C ILE A 61 32.19 -25.51 -36.63
N LEU A 62 32.54 -25.47 -35.35
CA LEU A 62 33.33 -26.52 -34.71
C LEU A 62 32.61 -27.88 -34.71
N ALA A 63 31.31 -27.89 -34.40
CA ALA A 63 30.49 -29.11 -34.43
C ALA A 63 30.41 -29.72 -35.83
N LEU A 64 30.22 -28.90 -36.87
CA LEU A 64 30.24 -29.35 -38.27
C LEU A 64 31.60 -29.92 -38.68
N ILE A 65 32.70 -29.29 -38.27
CA ILE A 65 34.06 -29.79 -38.55
C ILE A 65 34.28 -31.17 -37.90
N VAL A 66 33.88 -31.34 -36.63
CA VAL A 66 34.00 -32.62 -35.92
C VAL A 66 33.09 -33.69 -36.53
N MET A 67 31.84 -33.34 -36.88
CA MET A 67 30.91 -34.26 -37.55
C MET A 67 31.43 -34.75 -38.90
N ALA A 68 31.90 -33.82 -39.75
CA ALA A 68 32.43 -34.16 -41.07
C ALA A 68 33.67 -35.05 -41.00
N ALA A 69 34.44 -34.97 -39.90
CA ALA A 69 35.63 -35.79 -39.68
C ALA A 69 35.33 -37.18 -39.10
N THR A 70 34.15 -37.41 -38.49
CA THR A 70 33.91 -38.61 -37.66
C THR A 70 32.68 -39.42 -38.04
N LEU A 71 31.70 -38.84 -38.76
CA LEU A 71 30.39 -39.46 -38.97
C LEU A 71 30.02 -39.62 -40.45
N PRO A 72 29.23 -40.65 -40.81
CA PRO A 72 28.68 -40.81 -42.15
C PRO A 72 27.81 -39.60 -42.56
N ALA A 73 27.84 -39.24 -43.84
CA ALA A 73 27.20 -38.03 -44.37
C ALA A 73 25.71 -37.90 -44.02
N ASP A 74 24.97 -39.00 -44.02
CA ASP A 74 23.55 -39.01 -43.71
C ASP A 74 23.27 -38.67 -42.23
N VAL A 75 24.10 -39.17 -41.32
CA VAL A 75 24.02 -38.87 -39.89
C VAL A 75 24.43 -37.42 -39.63
N ALA A 76 25.42 -36.92 -40.37
CA ALA A 76 25.84 -35.52 -40.33
C ALA A 76 24.75 -34.54 -40.75
N ALA A 77 24.00 -34.85 -41.81
CA ALA A 77 22.90 -34.01 -42.27
C ALA A 77 21.80 -33.87 -41.21
N TRP A 78 21.33 -34.98 -40.62
CA TRP A 78 20.26 -34.95 -39.63
C TRP A 78 20.68 -34.29 -38.31
N ALA A 79 21.91 -34.51 -37.86
CA ALA A 79 22.44 -33.87 -36.66
C ALA A 79 22.63 -32.35 -36.85
N ALA A 80 23.04 -31.89 -38.03
CA ALA A 80 23.09 -30.46 -38.36
C ALA A 80 21.69 -29.83 -38.31
N VAL A 81 20.66 -30.49 -38.89
CA VAL A 81 19.28 -29.99 -38.82
C VAL A 81 18.78 -29.91 -37.37
N ALA A 82 19.07 -30.91 -36.54
CA ALA A 82 18.69 -30.91 -35.12
C ALA A 82 19.36 -29.77 -34.34
N LEU A 83 20.67 -29.56 -34.53
CA LEU A 83 21.42 -28.44 -33.95
C LEU A 83 20.87 -27.08 -34.39
N ALA A 84 20.32 -26.99 -35.62
CA ALA A 84 19.84 -25.74 -36.19
C ALA A 84 18.49 -25.40 -35.57
N GLY A 85 17.64 -26.41 -35.39
CA GLY A 85 16.41 -26.30 -34.63
C GLY A 85 16.65 -25.85 -33.19
N VAL A 86 17.61 -26.45 -32.48
CA VAL A 86 17.95 -26.05 -31.10
C VAL A 86 18.46 -24.60 -31.04
N ALA A 87 19.35 -24.22 -31.95
CA ALA A 87 19.85 -22.85 -32.04
C ALA A 87 18.72 -21.85 -32.31
N ALA A 88 17.81 -22.15 -33.25
CA ALA A 88 16.67 -21.30 -33.57
C ALA A 88 15.74 -21.12 -32.36
N VAL A 89 15.41 -22.19 -31.64
CA VAL A 89 14.57 -22.13 -30.43
C VAL A 89 15.25 -21.33 -29.32
N ALA A 90 16.55 -21.53 -29.09
CA ALA A 90 17.28 -20.80 -28.06
C ALA A 90 17.40 -19.29 -28.39
N THR A 91 17.65 -18.96 -29.66
CA THR A 91 17.68 -17.57 -30.15
C THR A 91 16.31 -16.91 -29.99
N ALA A 92 15.24 -17.61 -30.35
CA ALA A 92 13.87 -17.14 -30.18
C ALA A 92 13.53 -16.91 -28.70
N GLY A 93 13.99 -17.78 -27.79
CA GLY A 93 13.81 -17.62 -26.35
C GLY A 93 14.50 -16.38 -25.78
N ILE A 94 15.72 -16.07 -26.23
CA ILE A 94 16.46 -14.87 -25.81
C ILE A 94 15.79 -13.60 -26.35
N LEU A 95 15.47 -13.57 -27.65
CA LEU A 95 14.75 -12.46 -28.27
C LEU A 95 13.43 -12.20 -27.56
N ALA A 96 12.64 -13.25 -27.33
CA ALA A 96 11.38 -13.15 -26.60
C ALA A 96 11.60 -12.51 -25.22
N LYS A 97 12.56 -13.02 -24.42
CA LYS A 97 12.88 -12.47 -23.10
C LYS A 97 13.26 -10.98 -23.14
N THR A 98 13.99 -10.55 -24.17
CA THR A 98 14.40 -9.14 -24.31
C THR A 98 13.29 -8.20 -24.78
N MET A 99 12.28 -8.73 -25.48
CA MET A 99 11.11 -7.97 -25.95
C MET A 99 10.04 -7.79 -24.86
N PHE A 100 9.99 -8.70 -23.89
CA PHE A 100 9.06 -8.59 -22.78
C PHE A 100 9.55 -7.56 -21.77
N GLU A 101 8.63 -6.69 -21.39
CA GLU A 101 8.84 -5.78 -20.28
C GLU A 101 8.82 -6.56 -18.96
N ASP A 102 9.67 -6.15 -18.00
CA ASP A 102 9.64 -6.70 -16.64
C ASP A 102 8.24 -6.49 -16.03
N ARG A 103 7.67 -7.56 -15.47
CA ARG A 103 6.32 -7.53 -14.89
C ARG A 103 6.18 -6.45 -13.83
N GLY A 104 7.26 -6.15 -13.09
CA GLY A 104 7.30 -5.08 -12.09
C GLY A 104 7.09 -3.69 -12.69
N HIS A 105 7.91 -3.30 -13.67
CA HIS A 105 7.81 -2.02 -14.38
C HIS A 105 6.44 -1.85 -15.06
N LYS A 106 5.94 -2.91 -15.70
CA LYS A 106 4.60 -2.92 -16.30
C LYS A 106 3.53 -2.65 -15.24
N ALA A 107 3.62 -3.33 -14.09
CA ALA A 107 2.63 -3.20 -13.02
C ALA A 107 2.61 -1.78 -12.44
N VAL A 108 3.77 -1.19 -12.14
CA VAL A 108 3.85 0.18 -11.61
C VAL A 108 3.36 1.20 -12.64
N ARG A 109 3.76 1.09 -13.92
CA ARG A 109 3.29 2.01 -14.98
C ARG A 109 1.77 1.96 -15.15
N LEU A 110 1.16 0.78 -15.08
CA LEU A 110 -0.29 0.63 -15.21
C LEU A 110 -1.04 1.28 -14.04
N GLN A 111 -0.41 1.37 -12.87
CA GLN A 111 -0.96 2.02 -11.68
C GLN A 111 -0.44 3.46 -11.49
N TYR A 112 0.27 4.04 -12.45
CA TYR A 112 0.71 5.44 -12.39
C TYR A 112 -0.51 6.37 -12.17
N GLY A 113 -0.38 7.31 -11.23
CA GLY A 113 -1.48 8.18 -10.78
C GLY A 113 -2.45 7.55 -9.78
N LYS A 114 -2.24 6.29 -9.39
CA LYS A 114 -3.03 5.57 -8.35
C LYS A 114 -2.22 5.27 -7.09
N TYR A 115 -1.08 5.93 -6.93
CA TYR A 115 -0.27 5.91 -5.73
C TYR A 115 0.35 7.29 -5.53
N LEU A 116 0.61 7.65 -4.28
CA LEU A 116 1.26 8.90 -3.88
C LEU A 116 2.42 8.56 -2.96
N LEU A 117 3.59 9.11 -3.26
CA LEU A 117 4.84 8.86 -2.54
C LEU A 117 5.07 9.96 -1.49
N PRO A 118 5.86 9.71 -0.44
CA PRO A 118 6.17 10.74 0.56
C PRO A 118 6.77 12.03 -0.01
N VAL A 119 7.50 11.93 -1.13
CA VAL A 119 8.08 13.07 -1.85
C VAL A 119 7.05 13.95 -2.57
N ASP A 120 5.83 13.47 -2.77
CA ASP A 120 4.75 14.24 -3.41
C ASP A 120 4.12 15.29 -2.46
N PHE A 121 4.56 15.33 -1.19
CA PHE A 121 3.98 16.17 -0.14
C PHE A 121 5.03 17.09 0.47
N ASP A 122 4.62 18.31 0.82
CA ASP A 122 5.40 19.17 1.71
C ASP A 122 5.29 18.72 3.17
N ASP A 123 6.11 19.31 4.04
CA ASP A 123 6.21 18.90 5.44
C ASP A 123 4.88 18.98 6.21
N GLU A 124 4.03 19.96 5.90
CA GLU A 124 2.75 20.13 6.59
C GLU A 124 1.75 19.06 6.15
N ALA A 125 1.64 18.85 4.84
CA ALA A 125 0.81 17.81 4.26
C ALA A 125 1.27 16.43 4.72
N ALA A 126 2.58 16.19 4.78
CA ALA A 126 3.16 14.94 5.22
C ALA A 126 2.86 14.61 6.69
N ARG A 127 2.89 15.61 7.57
CA ARG A 127 2.52 15.44 8.99
C ARG A 127 1.04 15.11 9.14
N LEU A 128 0.17 15.81 8.42
CA LEU A 128 -1.28 15.62 8.51
C LEU A 128 -1.71 14.27 7.94
N LEU A 129 -1.15 13.88 6.79
CA LEU A 129 -1.37 12.54 6.21
C LEU A 129 -0.85 11.44 7.13
N GLY A 130 0.33 11.62 7.73
CA GLY A 130 0.88 10.67 8.69
C GLY A 130 -0.01 10.46 9.93
N ARG A 131 -0.74 11.49 10.38
CA ARG A 131 -1.76 11.34 11.43
C ARG A 131 -2.93 10.49 10.94
N ALA A 132 -3.49 10.82 9.77
CA ALA A 132 -4.60 10.08 9.18
C ALA A 132 -4.25 8.59 8.96
N GLN A 133 -3.06 8.30 8.45
CA GLN A 133 -2.56 6.93 8.29
C GLN A 133 -2.53 6.15 9.61
N ARG A 134 -2.03 6.77 10.70
CA ARG A 134 -2.01 6.14 12.02
C ARG A 134 -3.41 5.89 12.57
N ALA A 135 -4.34 6.83 12.38
CA ALA A 135 -5.73 6.67 12.79
C ALA A 135 -6.38 5.48 12.06
N VAL A 136 -6.27 5.44 10.73
CA VAL A 136 -6.81 4.34 9.91
C VAL A 136 -6.19 3.00 10.29
N LYS A 137 -4.86 2.95 10.44
CA LYS A 137 -4.15 1.75 10.89
C LYS A 137 -4.64 1.26 12.26
N THR A 138 -4.80 2.18 13.22
CA THR A 138 -5.31 1.87 14.57
C THR A 138 -6.70 1.22 14.49
N VAL A 139 -7.58 1.73 13.62
CA VAL A 139 -8.92 1.17 13.46
C VAL A 139 -8.88 -0.21 12.79
N LEU A 140 -8.17 -0.36 11.68
CA LEU A 140 -8.13 -1.61 10.92
C LEU A 140 -7.43 -2.75 11.71
N GLU A 141 -6.44 -2.43 12.54
CA GLU A 141 -5.71 -3.43 13.34
C GLU A 141 -6.41 -3.80 14.65
N ALA A 142 -7.43 -3.04 15.08
CA ALA A 142 -8.13 -3.28 16.34
C ALA A 142 -8.87 -4.62 16.34
N THR A 143 -8.91 -5.28 17.49
CA THR A 143 -9.57 -6.60 17.65
C THR A 143 -11.08 -6.46 17.53
N VAL A 144 -11.65 -5.36 18.01
CA VAL A 144 -13.08 -5.05 17.84
C VAL A 144 -13.48 -4.92 16.36
N THR A 145 -12.59 -4.41 15.51
CA THR A 145 -12.78 -4.38 14.06
C THR A 145 -12.71 -5.81 13.54
N ARG A 146 -11.57 -6.50 13.65
CA ARG A 146 -11.38 -7.88 13.14
C ARG A 146 -12.41 -8.93 13.59
N ARG A 147 -13.12 -8.71 14.70
CA ARG A 147 -14.20 -9.58 15.20
C ARG A 147 -15.58 -9.21 14.63
N GLY A 148 -15.68 -8.25 13.72
CA GLY A 148 -16.95 -7.77 13.17
C GLY A 148 -17.84 -7.04 14.18
N LEU A 149 -17.28 -6.54 15.29
CA LEU A 149 -18.08 -5.83 16.31
C LEU A 149 -18.37 -4.38 15.87
N LEU A 150 -17.54 -3.85 14.99
CA LEU A 150 -17.81 -2.63 14.23
C LEU A 150 -18.35 -3.02 12.85
N ASP A 151 -19.02 -2.11 12.12
CA ASP A 151 -19.50 -2.36 10.74
C ASP A 151 -18.31 -2.64 9.80
N ASP A 152 -17.81 -3.89 9.83
CA ASP A 152 -16.47 -4.28 9.35
C ASP A 152 -16.29 -4.06 7.85
N VAL A 153 -17.31 -4.46 7.08
CA VAL A 153 -17.34 -4.30 5.62
C VAL A 153 -17.30 -2.83 5.20
N LYS A 154 -17.88 -1.92 6.01
CA LYS A 154 -17.77 -0.48 5.75
C LYS A 154 -16.39 0.04 6.12
N ASN A 155 -15.82 -0.38 7.25
CA ASN A 155 -14.52 0.11 7.69
C ASN A 155 -13.38 -0.28 6.74
N GLU A 156 -13.36 -1.53 6.27
CA GLU A 156 -12.29 -2.02 5.39
C GLU A 156 -12.30 -1.39 3.99
N MET A 157 -13.46 -0.95 3.50
CA MET A 157 -13.59 -0.31 2.19
C MET A 157 -13.54 1.23 2.28
N VAL A 158 -14.28 1.81 3.22
CA VAL A 158 -14.44 3.27 3.33
C VAL A 158 -13.18 3.93 3.87
N LEU A 159 -12.50 3.37 4.88
CA LEU A 159 -11.33 4.04 5.46
C LEU A 159 -10.16 4.18 4.47
N PRO A 160 -9.83 3.16 3.65
CA PRO A 160 -8.84 3.33 2.58
C PRO A 160 -9.26 4.36 1.52
N GLU A 161 -10.54 4.42 1.15
CA GLU A 161 -11.08 5.46 0.25
C GLU A 161 -10.90 6.85 0.84
N GLN A 162 -11.33 7.07 2.08
CA GLN A 162 -11.19 8.35 2.76
C GLN A 162 -9.73 8.78 2.91
N LEU A 163 -8.83 7.83 3.19
CA LEU A 163 -7.39 8.10 3.27
C LEU A 163 -6.81 8.51 1.91
N TRP A 164 -7.23 7.83 0.83
CA TRP A 164 -6.83 8.18 -0.53
C TRP A 164 -7.32 9.59 -0.92
N ASP A 165 -8.58 9.92 -0.66
CA ASP A 165 -9.14 11.25 -0.94
C ASP A 165 -8.39 12.36 -0.18
N ILE A 166 -8.11 12.14 1.12
CA ILE A 166 -7.30 13.06 1.92
C ILE A 166 -5.92 13.23 1.29
N ALA A 167 -5.26 12.14 0.88
CA ALA A 167 -3.95 12.19 0.26
C ALA A 167 -3.97 12.97 -1.07
N GLN A 168 -5.00 12.78 -1.91
CA GLN A 168 -5.15 13.53 -3.16
C GLN A 168 -5.28 15.04 -2.93
N VAL A 169 -6.15 15.46 -2.00
CA VAL A 169 -6.34 16.87 -1.69
C VAL A 169 -5.07 17.48 -1.09
N LEU A 170 -4.41 16.80 -0.15
CA LEU A 170 -3.16 17.28 0.45
C LEU A 170 -2.06 17.48 -0.59
N ARG A 171 -1.95 16.56 -1.55
CA ARG A 171 -0.99 16.66 -2.64
C ARG A 171 -1.30 17.85 -3.55
N GLU A 172 -2.57 18.06 -3.90
CA GLU A 172 -2.98 19.24 -4.67
C GLU A 172 -2.64 20.55 -3.92
N GLN A 173 -2.89 20.60 -2.61
CA GLN A 173 -2.51 21.73 -1.77
C GLN A 173 -0.99 21.97 -1.78
N THR A 174 -0.18 20.92 -1.72
CA THR A 174 1.29 21.02 -1.85
C THR A 174 1.71 21.64 -3.17
N VAL A 175 1.14 21.16 -4.29
CA VAL A 175 1.44 21.71 -5.63
C VAL A 175 1.02 23.18 -5.73
N LEU A 176 -0.16 23.54 -5.25
CA LEU A 176 -0.65 24.92 -5.27
C LEU A 176 0.21 25.85 -4.40
N ARG A 177 0.64 25.41 -3.21
CA ARG A 177 1.55 26.18 -2.36
C ARG A 177 2.92 26.39 -3.01
N ALA A 178 3.46 25.36 -3.64
CA ALA A 178 4.73 25.46 -4.37
C ALA A 178 4.64 26.50 -5.50
N ARG A 179 3.58 26.45 -6.31
CA ARG A 179 3.33 27.44 -7.38
C ARG A 179 3.17 28.86 -6.85
N GLN A 180 2.40 29.06 -5.78
CA GLN A 180 2.24 30.38 -5.16
C GLN A 180 3.57 30.94 -4.65
N LYS A 181 4.43 30.09 -4.08
CA LYS A 181 5.77 30.47 -3.61
C LYS A 181 6.70 30.86 -4.76
N GLU A 182 6.59 30.19 -5.91
CA GLU A 182 7.35 30.52 -7.12
C GLU A 182 6.92 31.87 -7.71
N ILE A 183 5.60 32.08 -7.86
CA ILE A 183 5.03 33.35 -8.34
C ILE A 183 5.44 34.52 -7.45
N ALA A 184 5.35 34.35 -6.13
CA ALA A 184 5.74 35.37 -5.16
C ALA A 184 7.24 35.73 -5.19
N ARG A 185 8.11 34.82 -5.64
CA ARG A 185 9.54 35.10 -5.84
C ARG A 185 9.82 35.87 -7.12
N GLY A 186 8.97 35.71 -8.14
CA GLY A 186 9.16 36.30 -9.46
C GLY A 186 8.61 37.72 -9.61
N THR A 187 7.67 38.16 -8.78
CA THR A 187 7.08 39.52 -8.87
C THR A 187 6.44 39.94 -7.54
N THR A 188 6.78 41.12 -7.03
CA THR A 188 6.18 41.73 -5.82
C THR A 188 5.40 42.99 -6.22
N SER A 189 4.19 42.83 -6.78
CA SER A 189 3.27 43.96 -7.04
C SER A 189 2.03 43.84 -6.14
N ALA A 190 1.54 44.96 -5.62
CA ALA A 190 0.28 45.03 -4.86
C ALA A 190 -0.93 44.50 -5.66
N GLU A 191 -0.87 44.61 -7.00
CA GLU A 191 -1.89 44.09 -7.91
C GLU A 191 -1.93 42.55 -7.90
N LEU A 192 -0.79 41.90 -7.69
CA LEU A 192 -0.68 40.45 -7.60
C LEU A 192 -1.32 39.92 -6.31
N ASP A 193 -1.21 40.65 -5.20
CA ASP A 193 -1.86 40.29 -3.94
C ASP A 193 -3.39 40.40 -4.02
N VAL A 194 -3.93 41.34 -4.79
CA VAL A 194 -5.38 41.45 -5.05
C VAL A 194 -5.88 40.23 -5.81
N VAL A 195 -5.12 39.73 -6.79
CA VAL A 195 -5.47 38.55 -7.60
C VAL A 195 -5.28 37.23 -6.85
N LEU A 196 -4.21 37.11 -6.04
CA LEU A 196 -3.89 35.88 -5.30
C LEU A 196 -4.65 35.75 -3.97
N GLY A 197 -5.19 36.84 -3.43
CA GLY A 197 -5.93 36.86 -2.17
C GLY A 197 -7.07 35.81 -2.10
N PRO A 198 -7.99 35.75 -3.08
CA PRO A 198 -9.03 34.73 -3.13
C PRO A 198 -8.48 33.29 -3.18
N GLN A 199 -7.40 33.05 -3.95
CA GLN A 199 -6.81 31.72 -4.08
C GLN A 199 -6.16 31.25 -2.78
N ARG A 200 -5.46 32.14 -2.07
CA ARG A 200 -4.90 31.86 -0.74
C ARG A 200 -6.01 31.54 0.27
N ARG A 201 -7.12 32.29 0.25
CA ARG A 201 -8.27 32.01 1.11
C ARG A 201 -8.91 30.66 0.81
N ALA A 202 -9.13 30.33 -0.45
CA ALA A 202 -9.67 29.03 -0.85
C ALA A 202 -8.77 27.87 -0.39
N LEU A 203 -7.46 28.03 -0.56
CA LEU A 203 -6.47 27.05 -0.12
C LEU A 203 -6.47 26.88 1.41
N ALA A 204 -6.55 27.97 2.17
CA ALA A 204 -6.65 27.93 3.63
C ALA A 204 -7.94 27.25 4.12
N LEU A 205 -9.08 27.53 3.48
CA LEU A 205 -10.36 26.89 3.79
C LEU A 205 -10.32 25.38 3.51
N SER A 206 -9.70 24.98 2.39
CA SER A 206 -9.49 23.58 2.04
C SER A 206 -8.58 22.88 3.05
N ALA A 207 -7.48 23.52 3.47
CA ALA A 207 -6.55 22.96 4.47
C ALA A 207 -7.25 22.74 5.82
N GLU A 208 -8.04 23.72 6.27
CA GLU A 208 -8.80 23.61 7.51
C GLU A 208 -9.90 22.53 7.43
N ALA A 209 -10.57 22.37 6.28
CA ALA A 209 -11.53 21.29 6.07
C ALA A 209 -10.87 19.90 6.16
N ILE A 210 -9.72 19.71 5.53
CA ILE A 210 -8.98 18.44 5.61
C ILE A 210 -8.50 18.18 7.04
N LYS A 211 -8.03 19.20 7.74
CA LYS A 211 -7.65 19.08 9.16
C LYS A 211 -8.81 18.60 10.02
N ARG A 212 -10.01 19.18 9.88
CA ARG A 212 -11.22 18.71 10.59
C ARG A 212 -11.55 17.25 10.27
N LYS A 213 -11.40 16.84 9.01
CA LYS A 213 -11.61 15.44 8.58
C LYS A 213 -10.62 14.49 9.24
N VAL A 214 -9.34 14.87 9.35
CA VAL A 214 -8.33 14.10 10.08
C VAL A 214 -8.63 14.07 11.58
N ASP A 215 -9.10 15.16 12.17
CA ASP A 215 -9.48 15.19 13.60
C ASP A 215 -10.71 14.29 13.89
N LEU A 216 -11.62 14.12 12.92
CA LEU A 216 -12.69 13.12 13.00
C LEU A 216 -12.15 11.69 12.96
N LEU A 217 -11.19 11.39 12.07
CA LEU A 217 -10.51 10.10 12.01
C LEU A 217 -9.77 9.77 13.32
N ASP A 218 -9.04 10.74 13.88
CA ASP A 218 -8.34 10.56 15.15
C ASP A 218 -9.32 10.25 16.30
N ARG A 219 -10.42 11.01 16.40
CA ARG A 219 -11.48 10.75 17.41
C ARG A 219 -12.10 9.37 17.24
N TYR A 220 -12.33 8.94 16.00
CA TYR A 220 -12.84 7.59 15.74
C TYR A 220 -11.84 6.52 16.19
N ALA A 221 -10.55 6.67 15.86
CA ALA A 221 -9.51 5.76 16.29
C ALA A 221 -9.40 5.68 17.82
N ASP A 222 -9.57 6.79 18.55
CA ASP A 222 -9.58 6.79 20.02
C ASP A 222 -10.79 6.06 20.61
N ARG A 223 -11.98 6.18 19.98
CA ARG A 223 -13.17 5.40 20.38
C ARG A 223 -12.98 3.91 20.14
N VAL A 224 -12.40 3.54 18.99
CA VAL A 224 -12.08 2.14 18.68
C VAL A 224 -11.05 1.58 19.66
N ARG A 225 -10.02 2.36 20.03
CA ARG A 225 -9.04 1.96 21.06
C ARG A 225 -9.70 1.73 22.43
N SER A 226 -10.66 2.58 22.80
CA SER A 226 -11.41 2.44 24.04
C SER A 226 -12.27 1.18 24.04
N ALA A 227 -12.94 0.88 22.93
CA ALA A 227 -13.70 -0.35 22.76
C ALA A 227 -12.79 -1.60 22.79
N ASP A 228 -11.62 -1.54 22.15
CA ASP A 228 -10.64 -2.64 22.19
C ASP A 228 -10.08 -2.89 23.59
N ALA A 229 -9.89 -1.82 24.38
CA ALA A 229 -9.51 -1.93 25.79
C ALA A 229 -10.61 -2.57 26.63
N ALA A 230 -11.87 -2.16 26.45
CA ALA A 230 -13.02 -2.76 27.14
C ALA A 230 -13.18 -4.25 26.77
N LEU A 231 -12.97 -4.61 25.49
CA LEU A 231 -13.02 -6.00 25.04
C LEU A 231 -11.92 -6.85 25.68
N ARG A 232 -10.70 -6.31 25.79
CA ARG A 232 -9.59 -6.99 26.46
C ARG A 232 -9.83 -7.19 27.95
N ALA A 233 -10.46 -6.21 28.61
CA ALA A 233 -10.83 -6.33 30.02
C ALA A 233 -11.91 -7.40 30.22
N GLU A 234 -12.91 -7.48 29.33
CA GLU A 234 -13.97 -8.50 29.41
C GLU A 234 -13.41 -9.91 29.23
N ALA A 235 -12.50 -10.10 28.27
CA ALA A 235 -11.83 -11.39 28.08
C ALA A 235 -11.01 -11.82 29.32
N ALA A 236 -10.39 -10.87 30.04
CA ALA A 236 -9.65 -11.16 31.26
C ALA A 236 -10.56 -11.59 32.43
N LEU A 237 -11.80 -11.07 32.51
CA LEU A 237 -12.77 -11.53 33.51
C LEU A 237 -13.31 -12.93 33.20
N GLY A 238 -13.48 -13.29 31.93
CA GLY A 238 -13.88 -14.66 31.56
C GLY A 238 -12.87 -15.73 32.01
N ASP A 239 -11.57 -15.39 32.06
CA ASP A 239 -10.56 -16.24 32.70
C ASP A 239 -10.71 -16.24 34.23
N GLY A 240 -11.12 -15.12 34.83
CA GLY A 240 -11.50 -14.98 36.24
C GLY A 240 -12.64 -15.91 36.67
N ASP A 241 -13.70 -16.01 35.86
CA ASP A 241 -14.84 -16.92 36.11
C ASP A 241 -14.38 -18.38 36.25
N ARG A 242 -13.31 -18.77 35.55
CA ARG A 242 -12.71 -20.10 35.66
C ARG A 242 -12.04 -20.34 37.02
N TYR A 243 -11.46 -19.30 37.62
CA TYR A 243 -10.91 -19.34 38.98
C TYR A 243 -12.03 -19.34 40.02
N ILE A 244 -13.14 -18.63 39.78
CA ILE A 244 -14.35 -18.70 40.61
C ILE A 244 -14.95 -20.11 40.58
N GLU A 245 -15.04 -20.73 39.41
CA GLU A 245 -15.52 -22.11 39.27
C GLU A 245 -14.61 -23.11 39.97
N LEU A 246 -13.28 -22.91 39.91
CA LEU A 246 -12.32 -23.70 40.66
C LEU A 246 -12.52 -23.54 42.17
N LEU A 247 -12.65 -22.30 42.67
CA LEU A 247 -12.89 -21.98 44.08
C LEU A 247 -14.19 -22.60 44.60
N ALA A 248 -15.28 -22.44 43.85
CA ALA A 248 -16.60 -23.00 44.17
C ALA A 248 -16.59 -24.54 44.19
N ARG A 249 -15.69 -25.17 43.45
CA ARG A 249 -15.51 -26.63 43.45
C ARG A 249 -14.58 -27.12 44.57
N THR A 250 -13.76 -26.24 45.14
CA THR A 250 -12.80 -26.55 46.21
C THR A 250 -13.26 -26.16 47.62
N GLU A 251 -14.23 -25.25 47.79
CA GLU A 251 -14.76 -24.87 49.12
C GLU A 251 -16.18 -25.42 49.38
N PRO A 252 -16.36 -26.26 50.41
CA PRO A 252 -17.69 -26.57 50.94
C PRO A 252 -18.08 -25.51 51.98
N ALA A 253 -18.87 -24.51 51.56
CA ALA A 253 -19.53 -23.48 52.39
C ALA A 253 -18.72 -22.24 52.84
N GLY A 254 -18.13 -21.51 51.88
CA GLY A 254 -17.53 -20.18 52.08
C GLY A 254 -18.34 -19.01 51.49
N ASP A 255 -18.04 -17.81 51.97
CA ASP A 255 -18.67 -16.49 51.75
C ASP A 255 -19.14 -16.18 50.31
N THR A 256 -20.46 -16.06 50.12
CA THR A 256 -21.09 -15.76 48.82
C THR A 256 -20.90 -14.31 48.35
N SER A 257 -20.48 -13.40 49.25
CA SER A 257 -20.30 -11.98 48.92
C SER A 257 -19.22 -11.74 47.86
N VAL A 258 -18.20 -12.60 47.82
CA VAL A 258 -17.13 -12.54 46.83
C VAL A 258 -17.66 -12.84 45.43
N VAL A 259 -18.52 -13.87 45.29
CA VAL A 259 -19.14 -14.26 44.01
C VAL A 259 -20.12 -13.19 43.50
N GLU A 260 -20.88 -12.58 44.41
CA GLU A 260 -21.78 -11.46 44.07
C GLU A 260 -21.00 -10.22 43.59
N GLY A 261 -19.92 -9.85 44.27
CA GLY A 261 -19.06 -8.73 43.87
C GLY A 261 -18.45 -8.90 42.47
N PHE A 262 -17.92 -10.10 42.15
CA PHE A 262 -17.41 -10.40 40.81
C PHE A 262 -18.51 -10.38 39.74
N SER A 263 -19.72 -10.81 40.08
CA SER A 263 -20.87 -10.79 39.16
C SER A 263 -21.30 -9.36 38.81
N ASP A 264 -21.31 -8.46 39.80
CA ASP A 264 -21.63 -7.04 39.61
C ASP A 264 -20.54 -6.31 38.80
N GLU A 265 -19.26 -6.60 39.07
CA GLU A 265 -18.14 -6.08 38.28
C GLU A 265 -18.21 -6.55 36.81
N ALA A 266 -18.51 -7.84 36.59
CA ALA A 266 -18.68 -8.38 35.24
C ALA A 266 -19.85 -7.72 34.49
N LYS A 267 -20.96 -7.42 35.19
CA LYS A 267 -22.10 -6.70 34.62
C LYS A 267 -21.74 -5.26 34.26
N ALA A 268 -21.10 -4.52 35.16
CA ALA A 268 -20.66 -3.15 34.92
C ALA A 268 -19.67 -3.06 33.73
N LEU A 269 -18.80 -4.07 33.58
CA LEU A 269 -17.87 -4.14 32.47
C LEU A 269 -18.55 -4.45 31.13
N LYS A 270 -19.53 -5.36 31.12
CA LYS A 270 -20.37 -5.63 29.93
C LYS A 270 -21.13 -4.39 29.47
N ASP A 271 -21.70 -3.63 30.40
CA ASP A 271 -22.37 -2.37 30.09
C ASP A 271 -21.39 -1.33 29.51
N THR A 272 -20.19 -1.24 30.09
CA THR A 272 -19.10 -0.38 29.59
C THR A 272 -18.67 -0.77 28.17
N LEU A 273 -18.50 -2.08 27.91
CA LEU A 273 -18.16 -2.60 26.59
C LEU A 273 -19.26 -2.25 25.58
N ALA A 274 -20.52 -2.52 25.89
CA ALA A 274 -21.65 -2.20 25.03
C ALA A 274 -21.72 -0.70 24.72
N HIS A 275 -21.55 0.16 25.72
CA HIS A 275 -21.51 1.61 25.54
C HIS A 275 -20.33 2.03 24.64
N SER A 276 -19.14 1.48 24.85
CA SER A 276 -17.94 1.80 24.06
C SER A 276 -18.06 1.38 22.60
N ILE A 277 -18.64 0.20 22.32
CA ILE A 277 -18.89 -0.28 20.95
C ILE A 277 -19.91 0.60 20.25
N ASN A 278 -21.01 0.97 20.93
CA ASN A 278 -22.02 1.86 20.34
C ASN A 278 -21.44 3.25 20.04
N ALA A 279 -20.67 3.82 20.97
CA ALA A 279 -19.98 5.10 20.74
C ALA A 279 -19.00 5.04 19.55
N ALA A 280 -18.28 3.91 19.38
CA ALA A 280 -17.42 3.70 18.23
C ALA A 280 -18.20 3.58 16.91
N ARG A 281 -19.31 2.83 16.90
CA ARG A 281 -20.20 2.70 15.73
C ARG A 281 -20.78 4.05 15.29
N ASP A 282 -21.25 4.85 16.24
CA ASP A 282 -21.82 6.16 15.92
C ASP A 282 -20.76 7.12 15.37
N ALA A 283 -19.55 7.12 15.94
CA ALA A 283 -18.43 7.86 15.38
C ALA A 283 -18.09 7.41 13.94
N GLY A 284 -18.06 6.10 13.68
CA GLY A 284 -17.85 5.57 12.31
C GLY A 284 -18.93 6.01 11.32
N ARG A 285 -20.21 6.07 11.76
CA ARG A 285 -21.31 6.57 10.92
C ARG A 285 -21.15 8.04 10.53
N THR A 286 -20.72 8.90 11.47
CA THR A 286 -20.45 10.30 11.14
C THR A 286 -19.33 10.48 10.12
N LEU A 287 -18.39 9.53 10.08
CA LEU A 287 -17.27 9.52 9.14
C LEU A 287 -17.65 9.05 7.73
N ALA A 288 -18.67 8.19 7.63
CA ALA A 288 -19.14 7.62 6.37
C ALA A 288 -20.14 8.52 5.61
N LEU A 289 -20.66 9.57 6.24
CA LEU A 289 -21.55 10.52 5.57
C LEU A 289 -20.69 11.54 4.79
N PRO A 290 -20.83 11.62 3.46
CA PRO A 290 -20.25 12.74 2.72
C PRO A 290 -20.95 14.03 3.16
N GLU A 291 -20.18 15.07 3.51
CA GLU A 291 -20.70 16.45 3.55
C GLU A 291 -20.94 16.98 2.13
#